data_AF-A0AAQ3MJH8-F1
#
_entry.id   AF-A0AAQ3MJH8-F1
#
_cell.length_a   1.000
_cell.length_b   1.000
_cell.length_c   1.000
_cell.angle_alpha   90.00
_cell.angle_beta   90.00
_cell.angle_gamma   90.00
#
_symmetry.space_group_name_H-M   'P 1'
#
loop_
_entity.id
_entity.type
_entity.pdbx_description
1 polymer ?
#
loop_
_entity_poly.entity_id
_entity_poly.type
_entity_poly.pdbx_seq_one_letter_code
_entity_poly.pdbx_strand_id
1 'polypeptide(L)'
;MFVQRRVKVIVLRQATFKKKKKMVKKLKELKLVDWAQEEQRRMEREEEKRVENMIREAKEELRKLKEENRLKELFLDMLQVHDETGEFPNLKDLTKKELQGLLGLIEASMQTLTQQMEEVKIDEDRVVKEGGDCESH
;
A
#
# COMPACT_ATOMS: atom_id res chain seq x y z
N MET A 1 -2.35 19.24 -82.77
CA MET A 1 -1.69 19.79 -81.56
C MET A 1 -2.58 19.86 -80.30
N PHE A 2 -3.91 20.06 -80.38
CA PHE A 2 -4.78 20.21 -79.20
C PHE A 2 -4.96 18.94 -78.34
N VAL A 3 -5.04 17.76 -78.97
CA VAL A 3 -5.22 16.48 -78.27
C VAL A 3 -4.02 16.16 -77.38
N GLN A 4 -2.79 16.37 -77.88
CA GLN A 4 -1.56 16.19 -77.10
C GLN A 4 -1.48 17.14 -75.89
N ARG A 5 -1.92 18.40 -76.05
CA ARG A 5 -1.99 19.37 -74.92
C ARG A 5 -3.00 18.93 -73.86
N ARG A 6 -4.17 18.41 -74.24
CA ARG A 6 -5.18 17.88 -73.30
C ARG A 6 -4.70 16.64 -72.55
N VAL A 7 -4.05 15.70 -73.24
CA VAL A 7 -3.46 14.51 -72.61
C VAL A 7 -2.38 14.91 -71.58
N LYS A 8 -1.51 15.87 -71.93
CA LYS A 8 -0.48 16.38 -71.01
C LYS A 8 -1.08 17.00 -69.75
N VAL A 9 -2.17 17.76 -69.87
CA VAL A 9 -2.88 18.36 -68.72
C VAL A 9 -3.54 17.30 -67.84
N ILE A 10 -4.16 16.27 -68.42
CA ILE A 10 -4.80 15.18 -67.67
C ILE A 10 -3.75 14.39 -66.87
N VAL A 11 -2.60 14.08 -67.48
CA VAL A 11 -1.49 13.39 -66.80
C VAL A 11 -0.93 14.22 -65.65
N LEU A 12 -0.74 15.54 -65.84
CA LEU A 12 -0.30 16.46 -64.78
C LEU A 12 -1.32 16.56 -63.64
N ARG A 13 -2.62 16.59 -63.94
CA ARG A 13 -3.69 16.60 -62.93
C ARG A 13 -3.74 15.29 -62.14
N GLN A 14 -3.60 14.15 -62.80
CA GLN A 14 -3.52 12.86 -62.10
C GLN A 14 -2.28 12.74 -61.22
N ALA A 15 -1.11 13.21 -61.69
CA ALA A 15 0.13 13.20 -60.93
C ALA A 15 0.04 14.10 -59.68
N THR A 16 -0.50 15.30 -59.82
CA THR A 16 -0.71 16.23 -58.69
C THR A 16 -1.74 15.71 -57.69
N PHE A 17 -2.82 15.07 -58.15
CA PHE A 17 -3.81 14.44 -57.27
C PHE A 17 -3.21 13.26 -56.49
N LYS A 18 -2.43 12.38 -57.14
CA LYS A 18 -1.72 11.28 -56.48
C LYS A 18 -0.73 11.81 -55.43
N LYS A 19 0.02 12.87 -55.74
CA LYS A 19 0.94 13.53 -54.80
C LYS A 19 0.19 14.12 -53.60
N LYS A 20 -0.92 14.82 -53.82
CA LYS A 20 -1.77 15.38 -52.75
C LYS A 20 -2.34 14.29 -51.85
N LYS A 21 -2.85 13.19 -52.41
CA LYS A 21 -3.36 12.04 -51.65
C LYS A 21 -2.26 11.40 -50.78
N LYS A 22 -1.03 11.25 -51.32
CA LYS A 22 0.12 10.73 -50.56
C LYS A 22 0.53 11.67 -49.42
N MET A 23 0.53 12.99 -49.64
CA MET A 23 0.83 13.97 -48.59
C MET A 23 -0.24 13.96 -47.47
N VAL A 24 -1.52 13.90 -47.83
CA VAL A 24 -2.61 13.82 -46.84
C VAL A 24 -2.52 12.53 -46.02
N LYS A 25 -2.17 11.39 -46.66
CA LYS A 25 -1.97 10.13 -45.94
C LYS A 25 -0.82 10.24 -44.93
N LYS A 26 0.33 10.77 -45.35
CA LYS A 26 1.48 11.02 -44.46
C LYS A 26 1.14 11.97 -43.31
N LEU A 27 0.35 13.02 -43.57
CA LEU A 27 -0.06 13.97 -42.54
C LEU A 27 -0.99 13.32 -41.50
N LYS A 28 -1.88 12.42 -41.94
CA LYS A 28 -2.74 11.63 -41.04
C LYS A 28 -1.91 10.65 -40.20
N GLU A 29 -0.94 9.97 -40.81
CA GLU A 29 -0.02 9.07 -40.13
C GLU A 29 0.81 9.83 -39.07
N LEU A 30 1.34 11.01 -39.41
CA LEU A 30 2.09 11.85 -38.47
C LEU A 30 1.23 12.26 -37.25
N LYS A 31 -0.01 12.73 -37.50
CA LYS A 31 -0.94 13.10 -36.42
C LYS A 31 -1.29 11.92 -35.50
N LEU A 32 -1.38 10.71 -36.04
CA LEU A 32 -1.62 9.50 -35.24
C LEU A 32 -0.41 9.16 -34.37
N VAL A 33 0.81 9.34 -34.89
CA VAL A 33 2.05 9.13 -34.12
C VAL A 33 2.17 10.18 -33.01
N ASP A 34 1.93 11.46 -33.31
CA ASP A 34 1.98 12.54 -32.32
C ASP A 34 0.95 12.31 -31.19
N TRP A 35 -0.27 11.86 -31.56
CA TRP A 35 -1.31 11.53 -30.58
C TRP A 35 -0.93 10.32 -29.72
N ALA A 36 -0.38 9.26 -30.32
CA ALA A 36 0.08 8.09 -29.58
C ALA A 36 1.24 8.43 -28.61
N GLN A 37 2.16 9.31 -29.02
CA GLN A 37 3.25 9.77 -28.15
C GLN A 37 2.74 10.63 -26.98
N GLU A 38 1.76 11.51 -27.21
CA GLU A 38 1.20 12.32 -26.12
C GLU A 38 0.39 11.47 -25.14
N GLU A 39 -0.36 10.48 -25.63
CA GLU A 39 -1.08 9.53 -24.79
C GLU A 39 -0.12 8.68 -23.96
N GLN A 40 0.99 8.23 -24.55
CA GLN A 40 2.04 7.51 -23.82
C GLN A 40 2.66 8.36 -22.72
N ARG A 41 3.03 9.61 -23.01
CA ARG A 41 3.55 10.55 -21.98
C ARG A 41 2.53 10.84 -20.89
N ARG A 42 1.24 10.82 -21.19
CA ARG A 42 0.18 11.01 -20.20
C ARG A 42 0.09 9.79 -19.29
N MET A 43 0.12 8.58 -19.87
CA MET A 43 0.13 7.33 -19.12
C MET A 43 1.35 7.23 -18.20
N GLU A 44 2.54 7.57 -18.69
CA GLU A 44 3.78 7.61 -17.90
C GLU A 44 3.65 8.59 -16.71
N ARG A 45 3.14 9.80 -16.95
CA ARG A 45 2.89 10.79 -15.86
C ARG A 45 1.85 10.32 -14.85
N GLU A 46 0.83 9.58 -15.30
CA GLU A 46 -0.18 9.01 -14.40
C GLU A 46 0.39 7.85 -13.57
N GLU A 47 1.25 7.02 -14.16
CA GLU A 47 1.96 5.95 -13.47
C GLU A 47 2.97 6.50 -12.45
N GLU A 48 3.75 7.52 -12.80
CA GLU A 48 4.65 8.21 -11.87
C GLU A 48 3.89 8.74 -10.64
N LYS A 49 2.74 9.39 -10.85
CA LYS A 49 1.90 9.88 -9.75
C LYS A 49 1.35 8.75 -8.87
N ARG A 50 1.02 7.60 -9.46
CA ARG A 50 0.58 6.42 -8.68
C ARG A 50 1.72 5.90 -7.81
N VAL A 51 2.90 5.74 -8.40
CA VAL A 51 4.10 5.28 -7.68
C VAL A 51 4.47 6.27 -6.57
N GLU A 52 4.40 7.58 -6.83
CA GLU A 52 4.64 8.61 -5.82
C GLU A 52 3.65 8.53 -4.66
N ASN A 53 2.35 8.34 -4.95
CA ASN A 53 1.33 8.14 -3.92
C ASN A 53 1.61 6.88 -3.09
N MET A 54 1.94 5.75 -3.73
CA MET A 54 2.30 4.51 -3.03
C MET A 54 3.52 4.69 -2.13
N ILE A 55 4.55 5.40 -2.60
CA ILE A 55 5.74 5.70 -1.79
C ILE A 55 5.38 6.58 -0.59
N ARG A 56 4.49 7.56 -0.76
CA ARG A 56 4.03 8.42 0.33
C ARG A 56 3.28 7.63 1.38
N GLU A 57 2.34 6.77 0.97
CA GLU A 57 1.57 5.89 1.85
C GLU A 57 2.50 4.94 2.61
N ALA A 58 3.42 4.25 1.91
CA ALA A 58 4.39 3.36 2.53
C ALA A 58 5.29 4.08 3.55
N LYS A 59 5.71 5.33 3.28
CA LYS A 59 6.48 6.15 4.25
C LYS A 59 5.67 6.53 5.49
N GLU A 60 4.36 6.71 5.35
CA GLU A 60 3.48 7.02 6.47
C GLU A 60 3.25 5.77 7.33
N GLU A 61 2.98 4.63 6.71
CA GLU A 61 2.88 3.33 7.40
C GLU A 61 4.18 2.99 8.13
N LEU A 62 5.33 3.18 7.47
CA LEU A 62 6.63 2.93 8.09
C LEU A 62 6.90 3.85 9.29
N ARG A 63 6.37 5.08 9.29
CA ARG A 63 6.42 5.96 10.47
C ARG A 63 5.57 5.43 11.61
N LYS A 64 4.33 4.99 11.33
CA LYS A 64 3.43 4.40 12.33
C LYS A 64 4.06 3.16 12.95
N LEU A 65 4.58 2.24 12.12
CA LEU A 65 5.25 1.02 12.59
C LEU A 65 6.49 1.32 13.44
N LYS A 66 7.26 2.37 13.11
CA LYS A 66 8.40 2.78 13.95
C LYS A 66 7.96 3.31 15.32
N GLU A 67 6.89 4.09 15.37
CA GLU A 67 6.32 4.56 16.64
C GLU A 67 5.80 3.40 17.48
N GLU A 68 5.06 2.47 16.86
CA GLU A 68 4.56 1.25 17.53
C GLU A 68 5.70 0.36 18.04
N ASN A 69 6.75 0.15 17.24
CA ASN A 69 7.87 -0.67 17.65
C ASN A 69 8.63 -0.06 18.83
N ARG A 70 8.88 1.25 18.77
CA ARG A 70 9.50 1.98 19.88
C ARG A 70 8.70 1.86 21.18
N LEU A 71 7.37 1.88 21.08
CA LEU A 71 6.50 1.71 22.24
C LEU A 71 6.58 0.30 22.84
N LYS A 72 6.67 -0.73 21.98
CA LYS A 72 6.85 -2.12 22.40
C LYS A 72 8.22 -2.35 23.03
N GLU A 73 9.27 -1.77 22.48
CA GLU A 73 10.63 -1.80 23.07
C GLU A 73 10.60 -1.19 24.48
N LEU A 74 10.02 0.01 24.64
CA LEU A 74 9.85 0.63 25.96
C LEU A 74 9.06 -0.24 26.94
N PHE A 75 8.05 -0.95 26.46
CA PHE A 75 7.26 -1.86 27.28
C PHE A 75 8.07 -3.08 27.72
N LEU A 76 8.83 -3.70 26.81
CA LEU A 76 9.72 -4.82 27.12
C LEU A 76 10.84 -4.42 28.08
N ASP A 77 11.45 -3.26 27.87
CA ASP A 77 12.48 -2.71 28.77
C ASP A 77 11.91 -2.51 30.18
N MET A 78 10.66 -2.03 30.28
CA MET A 78 9.98 -1.86 31.56
C MET A 78 9.79 -3.19 32.30
N LEU A 79 9.34 -4.22 31.59
CA LEU A 79 9.17 -5.55 32.16
C LEU A 79 10.52 -6.17 32.56
N GLN A 80 11.54 -6.02 31.72
CA GLN A 80 12.88 -6.54 32.01
C GLN A 80 13.47 -5.89 33.26
N VAL A 81 13.38 -4.57 33.41
CA VAL A 81 13.86 -3.88 34.62
C VAL A 81 13.11 -4.38 35.85
N HIS A 82 11.80 -4.57 35.75
CA HIS A 82 11.01 -5.12 36.85
C HIS A 82 11.41 -6.55 37.19
N ASP A 83 11.64 -7.40 36.20
CA ASP A 83 12.06 -8.79 36.41
C ASP A 83 13.46 -8.88 37.05
N GLU A 84 14.37 -7.97 36.70
CA GLU A 84 15.74 -7.93 37.24
C GLU A 84 15.84 -7.30 38.63
N THR A 85 15.04 -6.24 38.89
CA THR A 85 15.19 -5.41 40.09
C THR A 85 14.04 -5.53 41.09
N GLY A 86 12.89 -6.07 40.66
CA GLY A 86 11.63 -6.04 41.41
C GLY A 86 10.96 -4.66 41.45
N GLU A 87 11.53 -3.65 40.79
CA GLU A 87 11.01 -2.28 40.75
C GLU A 87 10.74 -1.82 39.32
N PHE A 88 9.75 -0.93 39.14
CA PHE A 88 9.48 -0.33 37.84
C PHE A 88 10.46 0.83 37.54
N PRO A 89 10.94 0.98 36.30
CA PRO A 89 11.80 2.09 35.94
C PRO A 89 11.09 3.44 36.06
N ASN A 90 11.87 4.48 36.33
CA ASN A 90 11.36 5.84 36.39
C ASN A 90 10.98 6.35 34.98
N LEU A 91 9.71 6.69 34.78
CA LEU A 91 9.15 7.10 33.49
C LEU A 91 9.11 8.62 33.26
N LYS A 92 9.78 9.42 34.11
CA LYS A 92 9.72 10.91 34.05
C LYS A 92 10.16 11.51 32.72
N ASP A 93 11.04 10.84 31.99
CA ASP A 93 11.59 11.34 30.72
C ASP A 93 10.73 10.98 29.50
N LEU A 94 9.65 10.21 29.71
CA LEU A 94 8.73 9.85 28.63
C LEU A 94 7.74 10.97 28.32
N THR A 95 7.45 11.11 27.04
CA THR A 95 6.41 12.02 26.55
C THR A 95 5.02 11.51 26.93
N LYS A 96 4.05 12.42 27.02
CA LYS A 96 2.64 12.06 27.31
C LYS A 96 2.07 11.03 26.32
N LYS A 97 2.47 11.11 25.04
CA LYS A 97 2.03 10.16 24.00
C LYS A 97 2.57 8.75 24.27
N GLU A 98 3.83 8.63 24.68
CA GLU A 98 4.44 7.35 25.05
C GLU A 98 3.79 6.77 26.30
N LEU A 99 3.56 7.58 27.33
CA LEU A 99 2.87 7.13 28.54
C LEU A 99 1.46 6.62 28.25
N GLN A 100 0.70 7.33 27.42
CA GLN A 100 -0.63 6.88 26.97
C GLN A 100 -0.56 5.60 26.16
N GLY A 101 0.43 5.47 25.27
CA GLY A 101 0.66 4.25 24.52
C GLY A 101 0.98 3.05 25.43
N LEU A 102 1.87 3.25 26.41
CA LEU A 102 2.26 2.21 27.36
C LEU A 102 1.06 1.75 28.20
N LEU A 103 0.24 2.70 28.67
CA LEU A 103 -1.00 2.38 29.37
C LEU A 103 -1.93 1.52 28.49
N GLY A 104 -2.11 1.89 27.22
CA GLY A 104 -2.93 1.10 26.29
C GLY A 104 -2.38 -0.31 26.04
N LEU A 105 -1.06 -0.48 25.95
CA LEU A 105 -0.43 -1.80 25.83
C LEU A 105 -0.64 -2.65 27.09
N ILE A 106 -0.54 -2.05 28.27
CA ILE A 106 -0.80 -2.72 29.55
C ILE A 106 -2.27 -3.17 29.61
N GLU A 107 -3.21 -2.28 29.30
CA GLU A 107 -4.64 -2.60 29.29
C GLU A 107 -4.98 -3.75 28.33
N ALA A 108 -4.45 -3.71 27.11
CA ALA A 108 -4.65 -4.78 26.12
C ALA A 108 -4.06 -6.13 26.60
N SER A 109 -2.88 -6.08 27.23
CA SER A 109 -2.23 -7.27 27.79
C SER A 109 -3.03 -7.83 28.96
N MET A 110 -3.53 -6.97 29.85
CA MET A 110 -4.40 -7.37 30.97
C MET A 110 -5.71 -8.00 30.50
N GLN A 111 -6.34 -7.43 29.46
CA GLN A 111 -7.55 -8.02 28.87
C GLN A 111 -7.27 -9.40 28.30
N THR A 112 -6.15 -9.56 27.59
CA THR A 112 -5.73 -10.85 27.03
C THR A 112 -5.50 -11.88 28.13
N LEU A 113 -4.78 -11.52 29.20
CA LEU A 113 -4.55 -12.39 30.34
C LEU A 113 -5.85 -12.75 31.07
N THR A 114 -6.77 -11.79 31.21
CA THR A 114 -8.08 -12.03 31.83
C THR A 114 -8.88 -13.06 31.02
N GLN A 115 -8.92 -12.89 29.70
CA GLN A 115 -9.59 -13.83 28.80
C GLN A 115 -8.94 -15.22 28.86
N GLN A 116 -7.61 -15.31 28.80
CA GLN A 116 -6.89 -16.58 28.91
C GLN A 116 -7.16 -17.27 30.25
N MET A 117 -7.26 -16.51 31.35
CA MET A 117 -7.58 -17.05 32.66
C MET A 117 -9.03 -17.56 32.74
N GLU A 118 -9.98 -16.90 32.07
CA GLU A 118 -11.36 -17.39 31.95
C GLU A 118 -11.44 -18.68 31.13
N GLU A 119 -10.71 -18.76 30.01
CA GLU A 119 -10.62 -19.97 29.20
C GLU A 119 -10.04 -21.15 29.99
N VAL A 120 -8.95 -20.93 30.73
CA VAL A 120 -8.35 -21.97 31.59
C VAL A 120 -9.33 -22.45 32.68
N LYS A 121 -10.08 -21.55 33.32
CA LYS A 121 -11.09 -21.93 34.33
C LYS A 121 -12.18 -22.82 33.73
N ILE A 122 -12.65 -22.50 32.52
CA ILE A 122 -13.65 -23.31 31.82
C ILE A 122 -13.10 -24.70 31.51
N ASP A 123 -11.84 -24.79 31.08
CA ASP A 123 -11.19 -26.06 30.79
C ASP A 123 -10.97 -26.90 32.06
N GLU A 124 -10.53 -26.29 33.17
CA GLU A 124 -10.42 -26.96 34.48
C GLU A 124 -11.78 -27.50 34.96
N ASP A 125 -12.84 -26.68 34.89
CA ASP A 125 -14.20 -27.09 35.27
C ASP A 125 -14.76 -28.22 34.41
N ARG A 126 -14.34 -28.30 33.14
CA ARG A 126 -14.73 -29.37 32.22
C ARG A 126 -13.99 -30.67 32.51
N VAL A 127 -12.68 -30.61 32.77
CA VAL A 127 -11.87 -31.77 33.16
C VAL A 127 -12.38 -32.38 34.47
N VAL A 128 -12.79 -31.56 35.44
CA VAL A 128 -13.38 -32.04 36.70
C VAL A 128 -14.72 -32.76 36.48
N LYS A 129 -15.54 -32.33 35.51
CA LYS A 129 -16.80 -32.99 35.17
C LYS A 129 -16.62 -34.30 34.41
N GLU A 130 -15.62 -34.38 33.53
CA GLU A 130 -15.32 -35.61 32.78
C GLU A 130 -14.56 -36.65 33.64
N GLY A 131 -13.85 -36.22 34.70
CA GLY A 131 -13.16 -37.11 35.65
C GLY A 131 -14.01 -37.66 36.80
N GLY A 132 -15.27 -37.20 36.95
CA GLY A 132 -16.16 -37.60 38.05
C GLY A 132 -17.00 -38.87 37.79
N ASP A 133 -17.01 -39.38 36.55
CA ASP A 133 -17.87 -40.50 36.14
C ASP A 133 -17.12 -41.85 36.04
N CYS A 134 -15.95 -41.97 36.69
CA CYS A 134 -15.09 -43.16 36.58
C CYS A 134 -14.79 -43.90 37.90
N GLU A 135 -15.63 -43.81 38.93
CA GLU A 135 -15.54 -44.72 40.08
C GLU A 135 -16.92 -45.14 40.60
N SER A 136 -17.56 -46.09 39.90
CA SER A 136 -18.65 -46.91 40.43
C SER A 136 -18.80 -48.20 39.61
N HIS A 137 -17.84 -49.11 39.76
CA HIS A 137 -18.02 -50.53 39.46
C HIS A 137 -17.26 -51.39 40.45
#